data_AF-A0A653BHU0-F1
#
_entry.id   AF-A0A653BHU0-F1
#
_cell.length_a   1.000
_cell.length_b   1.000
_cell.length_c   1.000
_cell.angle_alpha   90.00
_cell.angle_beta   90.00
_cell.angle_gamma   90.00
#
_symmetry.space_group_name_H-M   'P 1'
#
loop_
_entity.id
_entity.type
_entity.pdbx_description
1 polymer ?
#
loop_
_entity_poly.entity_id
_entity_poly.type
_entity_poly.pdbx_seq_one_letter_code
_entity_poly.pdbx_strand_id
1 'polypeptide(L)'
;MGRRNAGFRKNASFHGKANPNQQNGQNEKTRKPYNDIIRENEKFVKYYEKQGVCKPEEFNSFIASHKTDLPATFRITGSKTVAKKMLEIVQDH
;
A
#
# COMPACT_ATOMS: atom_id res chain seq x y z
N MET A 1 -3.23 -20.52 -56.41
CA MET A 1 -2.16 -21.33 -55.79
C MET A 1 -1.48 -20.50 -54.72
N GLY A 2 -1.41 -20.99 -53.49
CA GLY A 2 -0.74 -20.31 -52.38
C GLY A 2 -0.66 -21.27 -51.20
N ARG A 3 0.29 -22.23 -51.30
CA ARG A 3 0.50 -23.31 -50.34
C ARG A 3 0.96 -22.71 -49.00
N ARG A 4 0.15 -22.83 -47.94
CA ARG A 4 0.62 -22.58 -46.58
C ARG A 4 1.65 -23.67 -46.23
N ASN A 5 2.89 -23.25 -45.99
CA ASN A 5 3.98 -24.14 -45.63
C ASN A 5 3.66 -24.92 -44.35
N ALA A 6 3.65 -26.25 -44.47
CA ALA A 6 3.60 -27.17 -43.35
C ALA A 6 4.92 -27.10 -42.58
N GLY A 7 4.97 -26.23 -41.57
CA GLY A 7 6.16 -26.02 -40.74
C GLY A 7 5.90 -25.83 -39.25
N PHE A 8 4.66 -25.80 -38.79
CA PHE A 8 4.37 -25.76 -37.35
C PHE A 8 4.40 -27.18 -36.77
N ARG A 9 5.61 -27.66 -36.45
CA ARG A 9 5.79 -28.86 -35.63
C ARG A 9 5.33 -28.56 -34.20
N LYS A 10 4.05 -28.85 -33.90
CA LYS A 10 3.62 -29.12 -32.52
C LYS A 10 4.32 -30.40 -32.06
N ASN A 11 4.82 -30.40 -30.83
CA ASN A 11 5.51 -31.48 -30.13
C ASN A 11 7.02 -31.57 -30.37
N ALA A 12 7.75 -30.61 -29.82
CA ALA A 12 9.05 -30.92 -29.21
C ALA A 12 8.86 -30.81 -27.70
N SER A 13 8.58 -31.94 -27.05
CA SER A 13 8.73 -32.05 -25.61
C SER A 13 10.20 -31.80 -25.30
N PHE A 14 10.54 -30.56 -24.95
CA PHE A 14 11.82 -30.19 -24.35
C PHE A 14 11.90 -30.86 -22.98
N HIS A 15 12.17 -32.17 -22.96
CA HIS A 15 12.81 -32.83 -21.83
C HIS A 15 14.29 -32.45 -21.88
N GLY A 16 14.56 -31.17 -21.59
CA GLY A 16 15.87 -30.78 -21.11
C GLY A 16 16.14 -31.64 -19.87
N LYS A 17 17.17 -32.48 -19.93
CA LYS A 17 17.63 -33.24 -18.77
C LYS A 17 17.88 -32.23 -17.65
N ALA A 18 16.98 -32.20 -16.67
CA ALA A 18 17.14 -31.36 -15.49
C ALA A 18 18.45 -31.79 -14.81
N ASN A 19 19.43 -30.88 -14.75
CA ASN A 19 20.63 -31.11 -13.96
C ASN A 19 20.18 -31.25 -12.49
N PRO A 20 20.43 -32.39 -11.81
CA PRO A 20 20.01 -32.57 -10.42
C PRO A 20 20.77 -31.66 -9.44
N ASN A 21 21.79 -30.93 -9.91
CA ASN A 21 22.56 -29.98 -9.12
C ASN A 21 22.12 -28.52 -9.29
N GLN A 22 20.99 -28.27 -9.95
CA GLN A 22 20.36 -26.96 -9.87
C GLN A 22 19.64 -26.88 -8.52
N GLN A 23 20.40 -26.58 -7.47
CA GLN A 23 19.84 -26.04 -6.23
C GLN A 23 19.03 -24.83 -6.68
N ASN A 24 17.73 -25.06 -6.81
CA ASN A 24 16.74 -24.03 -7.00
C ASN A 24 16.84 -23.24 -5.71
N GLY A 25 17.69 -22.21 -5.72
CA GLY A 25 17.86 -21.26 -4.64
C GLY A 25 16.52 -20.58 -4.49
N GLN A 26 15.63 -21.25 -3.74
CA GLN A 26 14.44 -20.69 -3.16
C GLN A 26 14.98 -19.58 -2.28
N ASN A 27 15.17 -18.41 -2.89
CA ASN A 27 15.13 -17.15 -2.18
C ASN A 27 13.71 -17.10 -1.62
N GLU A 28 13.50 -17.80 -0.50
CA GLU A 28 12.50 -17.45 0.48
C GLU A 28 12.82 -16.00 0.85
N LYS A 29 12.30 -15.07 0.04
CA LYS A 29 12.18 -13.67 0.41
C LYS A 29 11.18 -13.66 1.55
N THR A 30 11.68 -14.01 2.74
CA THR A 30 10.98 -13.86 3.99
C THR A 30 10.48 -12.43 4.00
N ARG A 31 9.15 -12.28 3.95
CA ARG A 31 8.53 -10.95 3.96
C ARG A 31 8.86 -10.33 5.31
N LYS A 32 9.85 -9.44 5.32
CA LYS A 32 10.20 -8.69 6.52
C LYS A 32 9.14 -7.60 6.75
N PRO A 33 8.78 -7.31 8.01
CA PRO A 33 7.98 -6.15 8.33
C PRO A 33 8.70 -4.87 7.89
N TYR A 34 7.92 -3.82 7.61
CA TYR A 34 8.49 -2.50 7.35
C TYR A 34 9.20 -1.97 8.61
N ASN A 35 10.26 -1.19 8.41
CA ASN A 35 10.91 -0.47 9.50
C ASN A 35 9.99 0.65 10.02
N ASP A 36 10.20 1.03 11.28
CA ASP A 36 9.50 2.14 11.88
C ASP A 36 9.76 3.46 11.13
N ILE A 37 8.70 4.27 11.02
CA ILE A 37 8.75 5.54 10.30
C ILE A 37 9.29 6.63 11.24
N ILE A 38 10.38 7.29 10.83
CA ILE A 38 10.91 8.47 11.54
C ILE A 38 10.01 9.67 11.23
N ARG A 39 9.28 10.17 12.24
CA ARG A 39 8.31 11.27 12.11
C ARG A 39 8.89 12.66 12.40
N GLU A 40 10.21 12.77 12.51
CA GLU A 40 10.89 14.02 12.90
C GLU A 40 11.74 14.58 11.76
N ASN A 41 11.50 15.84 11.41
CA ASN A 41 12.26 16.54 10.39
C ASN A 41 12.31 18.04 10.69
N GLU A 42 13.48 18.55 11.09
CA GLU A 42 13.66 19.95 11.44
C GLU A 42 13.41 20.91 10.27
N LYS A 43 13.78 20.52 9.05
CA LYS A 43 13.57 21.37 7.86
C LYS A 43 12.09 21.55 7.58
N PHE A 44 11.30 20.51 7.80
CA PHE A 44 9.85 20.54 7.66
C PHE A 44 9.22 21.51 8.67
N VAL A 45 9.58 21.38 9.96
CA VAL A 45 9.03 22.26 11.02
C VAL A 45 9.39 23.72 10.74
N LYS A 46 10.66 24.03 10.49
CA LYS A 46 11.12 25.41 10.19
C LYS A 46 10.47 26.00 8.93
N TYR A 47 10.16 25.18 7.93
CA TYR A 47 9.50 25.63 6.71
C TYR A 47 8.06 26.08 7.01
N TYR A 48 7.27 25.26 7.70
CA TYR A 48 5.87 25.59 8.03
C TYR A 48 5.75 26.70 9.08
N GLU A 49 6.71 26.81 10.00
CA GLU A 49 6.78 27.92 10.95
C GLU A 49 6.93 29.26 10.22
N LYS A 50 7.82 29.34 9.22
CA LYS A 50 8.02 30.54 8.40
C LYS A 50 6.84 30.89 7.50
N GLN A 51 6.02 29.90 7.12
CA GLN A 51 4.83 30.14 6.31
C GLN A 51 3.71 30.83 7.10
N GLY A 52 3.73 30.76 8.43
CA GLY A 52 2.69 31.38 9.27
C GLY A 52 1.30 30.80 9.03
N VAL A 53 1.21 29.49 8.75
CA VAL A 53 -0.06 28.79 8.47
C VAL A 53 -1.05 28.79 9.64
N CYS A 54 -0.55 28.94 10.87
CA CYS A 54 -1.34 29.02 12.10
C CYS A 54 -0.70 30.02 13.07
N LYS A 55 -1.44 30.37 14.13
CA LYS A 55 -0.93 31.27 15.17
C LYS A 55 0.28 30.63 15.87
N PRO A 56 1.25 31.42 16.35
CA PRO A 56 2.45 30.88 17.02
C PRO A 56 2.11 29.97 18.21
N GLU A 57 1.06 30.31 18.96
CA GLU A 57 0.56 29.55 20.12
C GLU A 57 0.02 28.16 19.74
N GLU A 58 -0.51 28.01 18.53
CA GLU A 58 -1.16 26.78 18.03
C GLU A 58 -0.18 25.89 17.24
N PHE A 59 0.98 26.43 16.84
CA PHE A 59 1.92 25.76 15.95
C PHE A 59 2.45 24.43 16.52
N ASN A 60 2.73 24.39 17.82
CA ASN A 60 3.17 23.16 18.48
C ASN A 60 2.10 22.06 18.41
N SER A 61 0.83 22.41 18.63
CA SER A 61 -0.30 21.48 18.53
C SER A 61 -0.52 21.01 17.09
N PHE A 62 -0.31 21.89 16.11
CA PHE A 62 -0.37 21.55 14.69
C PHE A 62 0.70 20.53 14.29
N ILE A 63 1.96 20.73 14.69
CA ILE A 63 3.03 19.76 14.38
C ILE A 63 2.82 18.45 15.15
N ALA A 64 2.31 18.52 16.39
CA ALA A 64 2.01 17.33 17.17
C ALA A 64 0.95 16.45 16.50
N SER A 65 -0.13 17.03 15.95
CA SER A 65 -1.18 16.27 15.25
C SER A 65 -0.65 15.60 13.98
N HIS A 66 0.26 16.24 13.25
CA HIS A 66 0.93 15.64 12.09
C HIS A 66 1.80 14.41 12.42
N LYS A 67 2.27 14.30 13.67
CA LYS A 67 3.01 13.13 14.14
C LYS A 67 2.10 11.97 14.57
N THR A 68 0.78 12.16 14.66
CA THR A 68 -0.16 11.10 15.05
C THR A 68 -0.68 10.33 13.84
N ASP A 69 -1.04 9.06 14.06
CA ASP A 69 -1.66 8.25 13.01
C ASP A 69 -3.08 8.71 12.73
N LEU A 70 -3.46 8.68 11.45
CA LEU A 70 -4.81 9.02 11.05
C LEU A 70 -5.77 7.94 11.57
N PRO A 71 -6.92 8.30 12.18
CA PRO A 71 -7.90 7.33 12.61
C PRO A 71 -8.40 6.50 11.41
N ALA A 72 -8.73 5.24 11.67
CA ALA A 72 -9.37 4.40 10.67
C ALA A 72 -10.78 4.95 10.37
N THR A 73 -10.99 5.39 9.14
CA THR A 73 -12.29 5.90 8.68
C THR A 73 -12.85 5.01 7.58
N PHE A 74 -14.17 4.78 7.59
CA PHE A 74 -14.87 4.09 6.52
C PHE A 74 -16.03 4.94 5.99
N ARG A 75 -16.41 4.69 4.73
CA ARG A 75 -17.53 5.38 4.08
C ARG A 75 -18.72 4.44 4.00
N ILE A 76 -19.88 4.91 4.44
CA ILE A 76 -21.15 4.20 4.24
C ILE A 76 -21.70 4.55 2.86
N THR A 77 -21.95 3.53 2.03
CA THR A 77 -22.61 3.69 0.73
C THR A 77 -24.03 3.16 0.78
N GLY A 78 -25.00 3.94 0.29
CA GLY A 78 -26.41 3.55 0.31
C GLY A 78 -27.33 4.77 0.38
N SER A 79 -28.64 4.53 0.53
CA SER A 79 -29.59 5.63 0.76
C SER A 79 -29.43 6.21 2.17
N LYS A 80 -29.90 7.46 2.37
CA LYS A 80 -29.83 8.15 3.66
C LYS A 80 -30.44 7.33 4.80
N THR A 81 -31.51 6.60 4.54
CA THR A 81 -32.18 5.75 5.53
C THR A 81 -31.33 4.55 5.94
N VAL A 82 -30.65 3.91 4.99
CA VAL A 82 -29.73 2.78 5.27
C VAL A 82 -28.53 3.27 6.06
N ALA A 83 -27.98 4.44 5.69
CA ALA A 83 -26.84 5.02 6.39
C ALA A 83 -27.13 5.33 7.87
N LYS A 84 -28.33 5.85 8.17
CA LYS A 84 -28.75 6.13 9.55
C LYS A 84 -28.86 4.85 10.39
N LYS A 85 -29.52 3.81 9.86
CA LYS A 85 -29.64 2.53 10.55
C LYS A 85 -28.28 1.86 10.79
N MET A 86 -27.38 1.94 9.82
CA MET A 86 -26.01 1.43 10.01
C MET A 86 -25.26 2.19 11.10
N LEU A 87 -25.42 3.51 11.16
CA LEU A 87 -24.80 4.34 12.18
C LEU A 87 -25.33 4.00 13.58
N GLU A 88 -26.64 3.79 13.75
CA GLU A 88 -27.25 3.33 15.02
C GLU A 88 -26.61 2.02 15.50
N ILE A 89 -26.51 1.01 14.61
CA ILE A 89 -25.92 -0.30 14.96
C ILE A 89 -24.43 -0.18 15.38
N VAL A 90 -23.67 0.70 14.73
CA VAL A 90 -22.24 0.88 15.01
C VAL A 90 -22.00 1.70 16.29
N GLN A 91 -22.93 2.59 16.66
CA GLN A 91 -22.80 3.43 17.86
C GLN A 91 -23.28 2.76 19.15
N ASP A 92 -24.26 1.86 19.08
CA ASP A 92 -24.80 1.15 20.24
C ASP A 92 -23.86 0.05 20.78
N HIS A 93 -22.73 -0.19 20.11
CA HIS A 93 -21.79 -1.28 20.36
C HIS A 93 -20.42 -0.78 20.82
#